data_AF-A0A9D7E577-F1
#
_entry.id   AF-A0A9D7E577-F1
#
_cell.length_a   1.000
_cell.length_b   1.000
_cell.length_c   1.000
_cell.angle_alpha   90.00
_cell.angle_beta   90.00
_cell.angle_gamma   90.00
#
_symmetry.space_group_name_H-M   'P 1'
#
loop_
_entity.id
_entity.type
_entity.pdbx_description
1 polymer ?
#
loop_
_entity_poly.entity_id
_entity_poly.type
_entity_poly.pdbx_seq_one_letter_code
_entity_poly.pdbx_strand_id
1 'polypeptide(L)'
;MKKELDAKESDVALTALAAARIEWIPIKPLMSHVLELAVRLDHPAYDCTYLAAAMHIGVPMVTANGRFVRRCRRSDAKDLAPFVRLLGEPLDISPH
;
A
#
# COMPACT_ATOMS: atom_id res chain seq x y z
N MET A 1 14.64 5.71 -15.92
CA MET A 1 14.28 7.00 -16.54
C MET A 1 12.80 7.22 -16.31
N LYS A 2 12.41 8.32 -15.66
CA LYS A 2 10.99 8.64 -15.44
C LYS A 2 10.43 9.06 -16.79
N LYS A 3 9.50 8.29 -17.36
CA LYS A 3 8.86 8.64 -18.63
C LYS A 3 7.71 9.59 -18.28
N GLU A 4 7.79 10.83 -18.74
CA GLU A 4 6.67 11.76 -18.63
C GLU A 4 5.51 11.27 -19.51
N LEU A 5 4.28 11.45 -19.06
CA LEU A 5 3.09 11.05 -19.80
C LEU A 5 2.88 12.02 -20.97
N ASP A 6 2.55 11.50 -22.15
CA ASP A 6 2.04 12.34 -23.23
C ASP A 6 0.58 12.77 -22.96
N ALA A 7 0.03 13.63 -23.82
CA ALA A 7 -1.32 14.15 -23.65
C ALA A 7 -2.40 13.06 -23.65
N LYS A 8 -2.22 12.01 -24.47
CA LYS A 8 -3.17 10.90 -24.57
C LYS A 8 -3.04 9.96 -23.38
N GLU A 9 -1.82 9.65 -22.97
CA GLU A 9 -1.54 8.86 -21.76
C GLU A 9 -2.10 9.56 -20.51
N SER A 10 -2.02 10.90 -20.44
CA SER A 10 -2.55 11.72 -19.35
C SER A 10 -4.08 11.69 -19.28
N ASP A 11 -4.77 11.80 -20.41
CA ASP A 11 -6.24 11.77 -20.47
C ASP A 11 -6.81 10.41 -20.03
N VAL A 12 -6.17 9.32 -20.47
CA VAL A 12 -6.49 7.95 -20.03
C VAL A 12 -6.29 7.81 -18.52
N ALA A 13 -5.16 8.29 -17.98
CA ALA A 13 -4.86 8.20 -16.55
C ALA A 13 -5.85 9.02 -15.71
N LEU A 14 -6.20 10.23 -16.15
CA LEU A 14 -7.16 11.09 -15.46
C LEU A 14 -8.56 10.47 -15.47
N THR A 15 -9.00 9.93 -16.61
CA THR A 15 -10.29 9.23 -16.72
C THR A 15 -10.34 8.03 -15.78
N ALA A 16 -9.27 7.23 -15.73
CA ALA A 16 -9.19 6.09 -14.83
C ALA A 16 -9.24 6.52 -13.35
N LEU A 17 -8.54 7.60 -12.98
CA LEU A 17 -8.56 8.12 -11.62
C LEU A 17 -9.93 8.70 -11.23
N ALA A 18 -10.59 9.39 -12.15
CA ALA A 18 -11.93 9.95 -11.93
C ALA A 18 -13.00 8.86 -11.78
N ALA A 19 -12.83 7.72 -12.46
CA ALA A 19 -13.72 6.57 -12.34
C ALA A 19 -13.42 5.70 -11.10
N ALA A 20 -12.27 5.89 -10.45
CA ALA A 20 -11.90 5.12 -9.28
C ALA A 20 -12.81 5.49 -8.09
N ARG A 21 -13.31 4.46 -7.40
CA ARG A 21 -14.02 4.66 -6.12
C ARG A 21 -12.99 4.95 -5.03
N ILE A 22 -12.73 6.24 -4.81
CA ILE A 22 -11.81 6.71 -3.78
C ILE A 22 -12.59 6.94 -2.50
N GLU A 23 -12.23 6.20 -1.45
CA GLU A 23 -12.74 6.40 -0.10
C GLU A 23 -11.68 7.07 0.77
N TRP A 24 -12.11 8.04 1.58
CA TRP A 24 -11.23 8.76 2.50
C TRP A 24 -11.24 8.09 3.86
N ILE A 25 -10.06 7.70 4.34
CA ILE A 25 -9.88 7.09 5.66
C ILE A 25 -9.31 8.15 6.62
N PRO A 26 -9.98 8.45 7.75
CA PRO A 26 -9.44 9.35 8.76
C PRO A 26 -8.17 8.79 9.39
N ILE A 27 -7.06 9.53 9.27
CA ILE A 27 -5.76 9.08 9.80
C ILE A 27 -5.62 9.25 11.32
N LYS A 28 -6.27 10.25 11.90
CA LYS A 28 -6.15 10.60 13.33
C LYS A 28 -6.34 9.40 14.28
N PRO A 29 -7.37 8.54 14.14
CA PRO A 29 -7.53 7.37 15.01
C PRO A 29 -6.46 6.29 14.82
N LEU A 30 -5.68 6.34 13.74
CA LEU A 30 -4.67 5.32 13.41
C LEU A 30 -3.25 5.73 13.84
N MET A 31 -3.04 6.97 14.29
CA MET A 31 -1.70 7.54 14.49
C MET A 31 -0.84 6.76 15.51
N SER A 32 -1.43 6.19 16.57
CA SER A 32 -0.70 5.34 17.50
C SER A 32 -0.15 4.10 16.81
N HIS A 33 -1.00 3.40 16.04
CA HIS A 33 -0.62 2.21 15.30
C HIS A 33 0.40 2.53 14.19
N VAL A 34 0.28 3.68 13.52
CA VAL A 34 1.29 4.13 12.53
C VAL A 34 2.66 4.30 13.18
N LEU A 35 2.73 4.91 14.36
CA LEU A 35 3.99 5.09 15.08
C LEU A 35 4.59 3.75 15.52
N GLU A 36 3.75 2.85 16.05
CA GLU A 36 4.18 1.49 16.41
C GLU A 36 4.78 0.75 15.22
N LEU A 37 4.12 0.80 14.05
CA LEU A 37 4.63 0.20 12.82
C LEU A 37 5.92 0.86 12.36
N ALA A 38 6.01 2.19 12.39
CA ALA A 38 7.21 2.92 11.95
C ALA A 38 8.44 2.56 12.80
N VAL A 39 8.27 2.48 14.12
CA VAL A 39 9.33 2.06 15.05
C VAL A 39 9.68 0.59 14.83
N ARG A 40 8.68 -0.29 14.77
CA ARG A 40 8.88 -1.73 14.57
C ARG A 40 9.60 -2.06 13.27
N LEU A 41 9.22 -1.36 12.19
CA LEU A 41 9.76 -1.60 10.86
C LEU A 41 11.02 -0.79 10.58
N ASP A 42 11.41 0.14 11.45
CA ASP A 42 12.48 1.12 11.17
C ASP A 42 12.29 1.75 9.78
N HIS A 43 11.06 2.23 9.53
CA HIS A 43 10.63 2.73 8.22
C HIS A 43 9.87 4.05 8.37
N PRO A 44 10.01 4.98 7.40
CA PRO A 44 9.20 6.19 7.33
C PRO A 44 7.71 5.97 7.63
N ALA A 45 7.15 6.85 8.46
CA ALA A 45 5.76 6.81 8.89
C ALA A 45 4.77 6.87 7.71
N TYR A 46 5.13 7.53 6.60
CA TYR A 46 4.27 7.62 5.41
C TYR A 46 3.90 6.25 4.84
N ASP A 47 4.86 5.34 4.65
CA ASP A 47 4.54 3.99 4.18
C ASP A 47 3.72 3.22 5.23
N CYS A 48 4.03 3.42 6.51
CA CYS A 48 3.32 2.79 7.63
C CYS A 48 1.88 3.27 7.79
N THR A 49 1.57 4.51 7.38
CA THR A 49 0.20 5.06 7.33
C THR A 49 -0.70 4.23 6.42
N TYR A 50 -0.23 3.91 5.21
CA TYR A 50 -1.01 3.12 4.27
C TYR A 50 -1.17 1.68 4.73
N LEU A 51 -0.14 1.11 5.37
CA LEU A 51 -0.24 -0.22 5.96
C LEU A 51 -1.27 -0.25 7.12
N ALA A 52 -1.22 0.73 8.02
CA ALA A 52 -2.18 0.85 9.12
C ALA A 52 -3.62 1.02 8.61
N ALA A 53 -3.82 1.83 7.56
CA ALA A 53 -5.13 2.01 6.92
C ALA A 53 -5.64 0.71 6.27
N ALA A 54 -4.77 -0.01 5.57
CA ALA A 54 -5.09 -1.30 4.94
C ALA A 54 -5.48 -2.36 5.99
N MET A 55 -4.74 -2.44 7.09
CA MET A 55 -5.07 -3.29 8.25
C MET A 55 -6.40 -2.87 8.89
N HIS A 56 -6.67 -1.57 9.02
CA HIS A 56 -7.91 -1.05 9.62
C HIS A 56 -9.16 -1.46 8.84
N ILE A 57 -9.09 -1.48 7.51
CA ILE A 57 -10.21 -1.88 6.63
C ILE A 57 -10.17 -3.36 6.22
N GLY A 58 -9.16 -4.11 6.67
CA GLY A 58 -9.06 -5.56 6.43
C GLY A 58 -8.67 -5.96 5.00
N VAL A 59 -7.89 -5.12 4.29
CA VAL A 59 -7.42 -5.42 2.93
C VAL A 59 -5.89 -5.32 2.85
N PRO A 60 -5.23 -5.98 1.88
CA PRO A 60 -3.80 -5.79 1.66
C PRO A 60 -3.50 -4.44 1.00
N MET A 61 -2.49 -3.73 1.51
CA MET A 61 -1.88 -2.59 0.84
C MET A 61 -1.12 -3.06 -0.41
N VAL A 62 -1.44 -2.51 -1.58
CA VAL A 62 -0.66 -2.71 -2.81
C VAL A 62 0.29 -1.53 -3.00
N THR A 63 1.58 -1.79 -3.19
CA THR A 63 2.60 -0.73 -3.38
C THR A 63 3.67 -1.12 -4.37
N ALA A 64 4.23 -0.16 -5.11
CA ALA A 64 5.42 -0.37 -5.93
C ALA A 64 6.73 -0.36 -5.11
N ASN A 65 6.66 -0.03 -3.80
CA ASN A 65 7.83 0.05 -2.93
C ASN A 65 8.30 -1.36 -2.49
N GLY A 66 9.11 -2.00 -3.34
CA GLY A 66 9.65 -3.34 -3.05
C GLY A 66 10.53 -3.41 -1.80
N ARG A 67 11.16 -2.30 -1.37
CA ARG A 67 11.94 -2.28 -0.11
C ARG A 67 11.01 -2.43 1.09
N PHE A 68 9.90 -1.69 1.09
CA PHE A 68 8.89 -1.76 2.14
C PHE A 68 8.24 -3.15 2.24
N VAL A 69 7.84 -3.73 1.10
CA VAL A 69 7.29 -5.10 1.04
C VAL A 69 8.27 -6.11 1.65
N ARG A 70 9.55 -6.05 1.28
CA ARG A 70 10.57 -6.92 1.85
C ARG A 70 10.72 -6.73 3.36
N ARG A 71 10.67 -5.50 3.87
CA ARG A 71 10.76 -5.22 5.32
C ARG A 71 9.60 -5.87 6.09
N CYS A 72 8.38 -5.72 5.57
CA CYS A 72 7.16 -6.28 6.16
C CYS A 72 7.09 -7.82 6.07
N ARG A 73 7.86 -8.46 5.20
CA ARG A 73 7.92 -9.92 5.05
C ARG A 73 9.11 -10.57 5.78
N ARG A 74 9.88 -9.81 6.57
CA ARG A 74 10.95 -10.37 7.40
C ARG A 74 10.37 -11.18 8.56
N SER A 75 11.19 -12.05 9.13
CA SER A 75 10.79 -12.97 10.21
C SER A 75 10.24 -12.26 11.46
N ASP A 76 10.76 -11.08 11.79
CA ASP A 76 10.33 -10.22 12.90
C ASP A 76 9.02 -9.44 12.62
N ALA A 77 8.54 -9.49 11.38
CA ALA A 77 7.34 -8.79 10.89
C ALA A 77 6.35 -9.71 10.15
N LYS A 78 6.49 -11.04 10.27
CA LYS A 78 5.76 -12.01 9.44
C LYS A 78 4.23 -11.90 9.49
N ASP A 79 3.69 -11.42 10.60
CA ASP A 79 2.27 -11.13 10.81
C ASP A 79 1.75 -9.98 9.92
N LEU A 80 2.64 -9.15 9.37
CA LEU A 80 2.29 -8.08 8.43
C LEU A 80 2.27 -8.55 6.97
N ALA A 81 2.83 -9.72 6.66
CA ALA A 81 2.91 -10.24 5.29
C ALA A 81 1.54 -10.35 4.57
N PRO A 82 0.42 -10.73 5.23
CA PRO A 82 -0.90 -10.76 4.60
C PRO A 82 -1.44 -9.38 4.21
N PHE A 83 -0.93 -8.31 4.83
CA PHE A 83 -1.43 -6.94 4.65
C PHE A 83 -0.65 -6.13 3.62
N VAL A 84 0.30 -6.74 2.91
CA VAL A 84 1.15 -6.02 1.95
C VAL A 84 1.48 -6.86 0.71
N ARG A 85 1.32 -6.24 -0.45
CA ARG A 85 1.60 -6.84 -1.76
C ARG A 85 2.39 -5.88 -2.64
N LEU A 86 3.35 -6.43 -3.38
CA LEU A 86 4.05 -5.66 -4.41
C LEU A 86 3.12 -5.52 -5.63
N LEU A 87 3.05 -4.31 -6.18
CA LEU A 87 2.31 -4.05 -7.41
C LEU A 87 2.83 -4.96 -8.54
N GLY A 88 1.92 -5.69 -9.19
CA GLY A 88 2.25 -6.66 -10.22
C GLY A 88 2.49 -8.09 -9.71
N GLU A 89 2.41 -8.35 -8.40
CA GLU A 89 2.38 -9.73 -7.88
C GLU A 89 1.11 -10.46 -8.37
N PRO A 90 1.23 -11.70 -8.88
CA PRO A 90 0.09 -12.51 -9.28
C PRO A 90 -0.94 -12.60 -8.17
N LEU A 91 -2.22 -12.44 -8.51
CA LEU A 91 -3.30 -12.73 -7.58
C LEU A 91 -3.36 -14.25 -7.42
N ASP A 92 -3.34 -14.74 -6.18
CA ASP A 92 -3.71 -16.13 -5.89
C ASP A 92 -5.23 -16.26 -6.07
N ILE A 93 -5.65 -16.35 -7.33
CA ILE A 93 -6.97 -16.81 -7.72
C ILE A 93 -6.95 -18.33 -7.62
N SER A 94 -7.02 -18.87 -6.40
CA SER A 94 -7.41 -20.27 -6.23
C SER A 94 -8.86 -20.40 -6.74
N PRO A 95 -9.13 -21.30 -7.71
CA PRO A 95 -10.50 -21.58 -8.11
C PRO A 95 -11.17 -22.29 -6.92
N HIS A 96 -12.11 -21.61 -6.27
CA HIS A 96 -13.09 -22.26 -5.41
C HIS A 96 -14.15 -22.96 -6.26
#